data_AF-A0A1F7KZ65-F1
#
_entry.id   AF-A0A1F7KZ65-F1
#
_cell.length_a   1.000
_cell.length_b   1.000
_cell.length_c   1.000
_cell.angle_alpha   90.00
_cell.angle_beta   90.00
_cell.angle_gamma   90.00
#
_symmetry.space_group_name_H-M   'P 1'
#
loop_
_entity.id
_entity.type
_entity.pdbx_description
1 polymer ?
#
loop_
_entity_poly.entity_id
_entity_poly.type
_entity_poly.pdbx_seq_one_letter_code
_entity_poly.pdbx_strand_id
1 'polypeptide(L)'
;MNQLKKVLGEIIVSKPDILQFAKDRKFEESWIIPLSKPRPSGKDISAYLQKDTFQTIIVEYVWNSSDDDNRFVLTLFLDQQCKLKDSKEFVDISLDLFYDYEDFESFIQIIDDKIIGKEYLLNNLADSVNLSVFNHWLSVGPIELWNKKSVYEFEEIKSKIHSRPEIETTSLNYQGLFFRFNVDGKSNGPYYGIKTPCCNKVGEKWTIDYKKIDYWTKLMLEL
;
A
#
# COMPACT_ATOMS: atom_id res chain seq x y z
N MET A 1 7.08 0.45 20.68
CA MET A 1 6.97 -0.63 19.69
C MET A 1 7.00 0.04 18.33
N ASN A 2 8.12 0.72 18.03
CA ASN A 2 8.25 1.75 16.97
C ASN A 2 9.29 1.32 15.92
N GLN A 3 9.61 0.03 15.86
CA GLN A 3 10.73 -0.45 15.08
C GLN A 3 10.40 -0.44 13.58
N LEU A 4 9.19 -0.86 13.19
CA LEU A 4 8.83 -0.94 11.76
C LEU A 4 8.73 0.44 11.11
N LYS A 5 8.07 1.42 11.76
CA LYS A 5 8.00 2.82 11.29
C LYS A 5 9.41 3.39 11.05
N LYS A 6 10.32 3.22 12.02
CA LYS A 6 11.69 3.71 11.93
C LYS A 6 12.50 3.01 10.83
N VAL A 7 12.47 1.67 10.79
CA VAL A 7 13.20 0.88 9.79
C VAL A 7 12.71 1.22 8.38
N LEU A 8 11.40 1.35 8.17
CA LEU A 8 10.86 1.77 6.89
C LEU A 8 11.23 3.22 6.55
N GLY A 9 11.34 4.12 7.53
CA GLY A 9 11.83 5.48 7.30
C GLY A 9 13.29 5.57 6.85
N GLU A 10 14.13 4.63 7.28
CA GLU A 10 15.52 4.50 6.80
C GLU A 10 15.61 3.95 5.37
N ILE A 11 14.58 3.24 4.89
CA ILE A 11 14.51 2.66 3.55
C ILE A 11 13.80 3.60 2.56
N ILE A 12 12.67 4.18 2.97
CA ILE A 12 11.82 5.05 2.17
C ILE A 12 12.22 6.51 2.44
N VAL A 13 13.36 6.89 1.88
CA VAL A 13 13.98 8.21 2.11
C VAL A 13 13.49 9.28 1.14
N SER A 14 12.88 8.89 0.02
CA SER A 14 12.34 9.80 -0.97
C SER A 14 10.90 10.19 -0.64
N LYS A 15 10.41 11.27 -1.25
CA LYS A 15 8.98 11.58 -1.29
C LYS A 15 8.26 10.67 -2.28
N PRO A 16 6.96 10.38 -2.08
CA PRO A 16 6.17 9.66 -3.06
C PRO A 16 6.14 10.45 -4.39
N ASP A 17 6.18 9.74 -5.50
CA ASP A 17 6.18 10.33 -6.85
C ASP A 17 4.85 10.16 -7.58
N ILE A 18 3.96 9.31 -7.07
CA ILE A 18 2.55 9.23 -7.49
C ILE A 18 1.63 9.19 -6.26
N LEU A 19 0.54 9.94 -6.34
CA LEU A 19 -0.63 9.83 -5.47
C LEU A 19 -1.80 9.31 -6.29
N GLN A 20 -2.56 8.35 -5.75
CA GLN A 20 -3.70 7.78 -6.42
C GLN A 20 -4.90 7.72 -5.48
N PHE A 21 -6.07 8.16 -5.95
CA PHE A 21 -7.33 8.01 -5.22
C PHE A 21 -8.29 7.06 -5.94
N ALA A 22 -8.87 6.12 -5.21
CA ALA A 22 -9.92 5.23 -5.69
C ALA A 22 -11.16 5.31 -4.80
N LYS A 23 -12.34 5.11 -5.39
CA LYS A 23 -13.63 5.04 -4.67
C LYS A 23 -14.12 3.61 -4.66
N ASP A 24 -14.56 3.11 -3.50
CA ASP A 24 -15.17 1.78 -3.33
C ASP A 24 -14.39 0.63 -4.00
N ARG A 25 -13.05 0.70 -3.97
CA ARG A 25 -12.13 -0.29 -4.57
C ARG A 25 -12.20 -0.40 -6.10
N LYS A 26 -12.79 0.58 -6.78
CA LYS A 26 -12.76 0.72 -8.25
C LYS A 26 -11.43 1.34 -8.69
N PHE A 27 -10.36 0.57 -8.58
CA PHE A 27 -9.01 1.06 -8.85
C PHE A 27 -8.79 1.41 -10.33
N GLU A 28 -9.52 0.78 -11.25
CA GLU A 28 -9.53 1.06 -12.67
C GLU A 28 -10.04 2.47 -13.03
N GLU A 29 -10.78 3.12 -12.13
CA GLU A 29 -11.28 4.49 -12.28
C GLU A 29 -10.49 5.49 -11.42
N SER A 30 -9.30 5.10 -10.97
CA SER A 30 -8.54 5.91 -10.02
C SER A 30 -8.13 7.27 -10.60
N TRP A 31 -8.16 8.27 -9.73
CA TRP A 31 -7.58 9.58 -10.01
C TRP A 31 -6.10 9.57 -9.64
N ILE A 32 -5.23 9.52 -10.66
CA ILE A 32 -3.78 9.41 -10.52
C ILE A 32 -3.13 10.79 -10.72
N ILE A 33 -2.31 11.20 -9.75
CA ILE A 33 -1.63 12.49 -9.71
C ILE A 33 -0.13 12.23 -9.61
N PRO A 34 0.62 12.40 -10.73
CA PRO A 34 2.07 12.41 -10.69
C PRO A 34 2.58 13.65 -9.96
N LEU A 35 3.66 13.51 -9.21
CA LEU A 35 4.30 14.63 -8.49
C LEU A 35 4.77 15.75 -9.43
N SER A 36 5.05 15.43 -10.69
CA SER A 36 5.40 16.40 -11.72
C SER A 36 4.24 17.31 -12.16
N LYS A 37 3.01 17.01 -11.75
CA LYS A 37 1.83 17.83 -12.02
C LYS A 37 1.59 18.85 -10.90
N PRO A 38 1.05 20.03 -11.23
CA PRO A 38 0.67 21.01 -10.23
C PRO A 38 -0.40 20.42 -9.30
N ARG A 39 -0.41 20.90 -8.06
CA ARG A 39 -1.43 20.53 -7.08
C ARG A 39 -2.84 20.75 -7.64
N PRO A 40 -3.73 19.76 -7.56
CA PRO A 40 -5.13 19.92 -7.95
C PRO A 40 -5.80 21.09 -7.26
N SER A 41 -6.63 21.83 -8.00
CA SER A 41 -7.39 22.94 -7.46
C SER A 41 -8.62 22.43 -6.67
N GLY A 42 -9.23 23.31 -5.87
CA GLY A 42 -10.49 22.99 -5.19
C GLY A 42 -11.63 22.60 -6.15
N LYS A 43 -11.58 23.06 -7.41
CA LYS A 43 -12.54 22.65 -8.45
C LYS A 43 -12.30 21.21 -8.88
N ASP A 44 -11.05 20.80 -9.06
CA ASP A 44 -10.68 19.43 -9.45
C ASP A 44 -11.09 18.43 -8.35
N ILE A 45 -10.82 18.78 -7.09
CA ILE A 45 -11.22 17.99 -5.91
C ILE A 45 -12.74 17.84 -5.86
N SER A 46 -13.48 18.94 -6.03
CA SER A 46 -14.95 18.91 -6.01
C SER A 46 -15.52 18.06 -7.14
N ALA A 47 -14.97 18.18 -8.36
CA ALA A 47 -15.37 17.38 -9.50
C ALA A 47 -15.12 15.88 -9.26
N TYR A 48 -13.95 15.52 -8.72
CA TYR A 48 -13.63 14.14 -8.36
C TYR A 48 -14.65 13.58 -7.35
N LEU A 49 -14.92 14.31 -6.27
CA LEU A 49 -15.84 13.87 -5.21
C LEU A 49 -17.28 13.73 -5.70
N GLN A 50 -17.75 14.64 -6.56
CA GLN A 50 -19.13 14.66 -7.07
C GLN A 50 -19.41 13.66 -8.21
N LYS A 51 -18.37 13.16 -8.88
CA LYS A 51 -18.51 12.29 -10.07
C LYS A 51 -19.44 11.09 -9.82
N ASP A 52 -19.29 10.46 -8.65
CA ASP A 52 -20.00 9.24 -8.26
C ASP A 52 -20.29 9.27 -6.76
N THR A 53 -21.40 8.67 -6.34
CA THR A 53 -21.65 8.36 -4.92
C THR A 53 -20.75 7.22 -4.48
N PHE A 54 -20.14 7.34 -3.30
CA PHE A 54 -19.23 6.34 -2.75
C PHE A 54 -19.39 6.19 -1.25
N GLN A 55 -18.91 5.07 -0.69
CA GLN A 55 -18.86 4.85 0.75
C GLN A 55 -17.44 5.01 1.31
N THR A 56 -16.42 4.66 0.52
CA THR A 56 -15.02 4.67 0.95
C THR A 56 -14.16 5.37 -0.09
N ILE A 57 -13.26 6.25 0.37
CA ILE A 57 -12.14 6.74 -0.43
C ILE A 57 -10.88 6.00 -0.01
N ILE A 58 -10.11 5.55 -0.97
CA ILE A 58 -8.83 4.89 -0.79
C ILE A 58 -7.77 5.80 -1.38
N VAL A 59 -6.70 6.04 -0.64
CA VAL A 59 -5.52 6.74 -1.15
C VAL A 59 -4.34 5.77 -1.19
N GLU A 60 -3.59 5.78 -2.30
CA GLU A 60 -2.32 5.10 -2.45
C GLU A 60 -1.22 6.13 -2.68
N TYR A 61 -0.21 6.10 -1.82
CA TYR A 61 1.05 6.83 -2.00
C TYR A 61 2.06 5.86 -2.58
N VAL A 62 2.62 6.19 -3.74
CA VAL A 62 3.60 5.37 -4.45
C VAL A 62 4.95 6.05 -4.37
N TRP A 63 5.96 5.33 -3.92
CA TRP A 63 7.36 5.73 -3.97
C TRP A 63 8.08 4.96 -5.06
N ASN A 64 9.01 5.64 -5.73
CA ASN A 64 9.85 5.07 -6.76
C ASN A 64 9.01 4.38 -7.85
N SER A 65 7.96 5.06 -8.34
CA SER A 65 7.02 4.50 -9.32
C SER A 65 7.69 4.05 -10.62
N SER A 66 8.86 4.60 -10.97
CA SER A 66 9.64 4.15 -12.14
C SER A 66 10.71 3.10 -11.83
N ASP A 67 10.99 2.80 -10.56
CA ASP A 67 11.99 1.84 -10.12
C ASP A 67 11.29 0.69 -9.38
N ASP A 68 10.93 -0.33 -10.15
CA ASP A 68 10.22 -1.50 -9.67
C ASP A 68 10.99 -2.22 -8.53
N ASP A 69 12.33 -2.24 -8.57
CA ASP A 69 13.13 -2.93 -7.56
C ASP A 69 13.04 -2.29 -6.18
N ASN A 70 12.68 -1.00 -6.12
CA ASN A 70 12.58 -0.20 -4.91
C ASN A 70 11.20 0.47 -4.76
N ARG A 71 10.17 -0.03 -5.46
CA ARG A 71 8.81 0.55 -5.41
C ARG A 71 8.08 0.17 -4.13
N PHE A 72 7.57 1.17 -3.42
CA PHE A 72 6.69 0.99 -2.26
C PHE A 72 5.34 1.62 -2.50
N VAL A 73 4.28 1.03 -1.94
CA VAL A 73 2.94 1.64 -1.96
C VAL A 73 2.32 1.55 -0.59
N LEU A 74 1.95 2.69 0.00
CA LEU A 74 1.11 2.73 1.19
C LEU A 74 -0.35 2.97 0.77
N THR A 75 -1.24 2.07 1.15
CA THR A 75 -2.68 2.15 0.89
C THR A 75 -3.41 2.46 2.19
N LEU A 76 -4.24 3.52 2.20
CA LEU A 76 -5.06 3.94 3.34
C LEU A 76 -6.53 4.07 2.93
N PHE A 77 -7.42 3.67 3.82
CA PHE A 77 -8.86 3.70 3.61
C PHE A 77 -9.47 4.77 4.52
N LEU A 78 -10.22 5.71 3.97
CA LEU A 78 -11.12 6.54 4.75
C LEU A 78 -12.41 5.76 4.98
N ASP A 79 -12.47 5.03 6.09
CA ASP A 79 -13.63 4.24 6.48
C ASP A 79 -14.30 4.78 7.76
N GLN A 80 -15.32 4.07 8.25
CA GLN A 80 -16.06 4.45 9.44
C GLN A 80 -15.25 4.37 10.75
N GLN A 81 -14.04 3.80 10.74
CA GLN A 81 -13.18 3.68 11.92
C GLN A 81 -12.20 4.84 12.08
N CYS A 82 -11.97 5.64 11.02
CA CYS A 82 -11.14 6.85 11.10
C CYS A 82 -11.75 7.92 12.03
N LYS A 83 -10.92 8.76 12.65
CA LYS A 83 -11.40 9.99 13.33
C LYS A 83 -11.94 10.97 12.30
N LEU A 84 -11.23 11.17 11.20
CA LEU A 84 -11.65 12.03 10.11
C LEU A 84 -12.84 11.41 9.37
N LYS A 85 -13.88 12.21 9.15
CA LYS A 85 -15.11 11.81 8.44
C LYS A 85 -15.34 12.59 7.14
N ASP A 86 -14.78 13.78 7.04
CA ASP A 86 -14.97 14.62 5.87
C ASP A 86 -14.08 14.14 4.72
N SER A 87 -14.71 13.78 3.60
CA SER A 87 -14.04 13.26 2.42
C SER A 87 -13.20 14.31 1.70
N LYS A 88 -13.61 15.58 1.75
CA LYS A 88 -12.87 16.66 1.10
C LYS A 88 -11.62 17.00 1.91
N GLU A 89 -11.75 17.11 3.22
CA GLU A 89 -10.63 17.29 4.15
C GLU A 89 -9.65 16.12 4.05
N PHE A 90 -10.12 14.89 3.87
CA PHE A 90 -9.24 13.74 3.62
C PHE A 90 -8.42 13.92 2.34
N VAL A 91 -9.04 14.31 1.23
CA VAL A 91 -8.31 14.58 -0.02
C VAL A 91 -7.34 15.75 0.14
N ASP A 92 -7.77 16.84 0.81
CA ASP A 92 -6.93 18.01 1.06
C ASP A 92 -5.68 17.64 1.89
N ILE A 93 -5.85 16.89 2.99
CA ILE A 93 -4.75 16.37 3.82
C ILE A 93 -3.86 15.44 3.00
N SER A 94 -4.45 14.56 2.19
CA SER A 94 -3.67 13.62 1.39
C SER A 94 -2.80 14.31 0.35
N LEU A 95 -3.28 15.42 -0.21
CA LEU A 95 -2.51 16.28 -1.11
C LEU A 95 -1.41 17.06 -0.37
N ASP A 96 -1.68 17.59 0.83
CA ASP A 96 -0.65 18.23 1.68
C ASP A 96 0.49 17.25 1.95
N LEU A 97 0.17 16.04 2.42
CA LEU A 97 1.12 14.97 2.68
C LEU A 97 1.99 14.61 1.46
N PHE A 98 1.43 14.74 0.25
CA PHE A 98 2.12 14.40 -0.99
C PHE A 98 3.03 15.53 -1.50
N TYR A 99 2.54 16.78 -1.49
CA TYR A 99 3.26 17.93 -2.02
C TYR A 99 4.24 18.54 -1.03
N ASP A 100 3.88 18.54 0.25
CA ASP A 100 4.64 19.15 1.35
C ASP A 100 5.38 18.07 2.17
N TYR A 101 5.71 16.95 1.53
CA TYR A 101 6.43 15.84 2.15
C TYR A 101 7.78 16.28 2.73
N GLU A 102 8.02 15.97 4.00
CA GLU A 102 9.29 16.19 4.69
C GLU A 102 10.08 14.88 4.80
N ASP A 103 9.56 13.94 5.60
CA ASP A 103 10.15 12.62 5.84
C ASP A 103 9.07 11.57 6.15
N PHE A 104 9.43 10.30 6.09
CA PHE A 104 8.49 9.18 6.25
C PHE A 104 7.89 9.10 7.66
N GLU A 105 8.68 9.38 8.70
CA GLU A 105 8.21 9.27 10.08
C GLU A 105 7.17 10.36 10.40
N SER A 106 7.47 11.59 9.99
CA SER A 106 6.56 12.74 10.08
C SER A 106 5.31 12.53 9.24
N PHE A 107 5.46 11.99 8.02
CA PHE A 107 4.35 11.64 7.14
C PHE A 107 3.37 10.66 7.81
N ILE A 108 3.88 9.56 8.38
CA ILE A 108 3.06 8.58 9.11
C ILE A 108 2.42 9.20 10.35
N GLN A 109 3.17 10.04 11.08
CA GLN A 109 2.65 10.74 12.26
C GLN A 109 1.46 11.65 11.93
N ILE A 110 1.55 12.42 10.84
CA ILE A 110 0.48 13.31 10.40
C ILE A 110 -0.78 12.50 10.04
N ILE A 111 -0.65 11.34 9.39
CA ILE A 111 -1.79 10.46 9.11
C ILE A 111 -2.42 9.97 10.41
N ASP A 112 -1.61 9.49 11.34
CA ASP A 112 -2.08 9.04 12.65
C ASP A 112 -2.83 10.15 13.39
N ASP A 113 -2.33 11.38 13.39
CA ASP A 113 -2.92 12.49 14.15
C ASP A 113 -4.17 13.09 13.49
N LYS A 114 -4.11 13.32 12.16
CA LYS A 114 -5.15 14.03 11.42
C LYS A 114 -6.25 13.10 10.88
N ILE A 115 -5.90 11.90 10.44
CA ILE A 115 -6.87 10.98 9.80
C ILE A 115 -7.37 9.95 10.83
N ILE A 116 -6.47 9.29 11.55
CA ILE A 116 -6.83 8.17 12.44
C ILE A 116 -7.20 8.65 13.84
N GLY A 117 -6.56 9.71 14.32
CA GLY A 117 -6.75 10.33 15.63
C GLY A 117 -5.91 9.74 16.77
N LYS A 118 -4.93 8.89 16.47
CA LYS A 118 -4.03 8.25 17.44
C LYS A 118 -2.87 7.54 16.72
N GLU A 119 -1.80 7.26 17.46
CA GLU A 119 -0.70 6.41 17.01
C GLU A 119 -1.23 5.01 16.65
N TYR A 120 -1.02 4.58 15.41
CA TYR A 120 -1.65 3.36 14.89
C TYR A 120 -0.90 2.72 13.73
N LEU A 121 -0.56 3.49 12.69
CA LEU A 121 0.07 2.93 11.50
C LEU A 121 1.46 2.37 11.81
N LEU A 122 1.74 1.16 11.29
CA LEU A 122 3.02 0.48 11.40
C LEU A 122 3.47 0.21 12.85
N ASN A 123 2.53 0.28 13.80
CA ASN A 123 2.74 -0.08 15.21
C ASN A 123 2.31 -1.50 15.55
N ASN A 124 1.73 -2.23 14.59
CA ASN A 124 1.30 -3.61 14.75
C ASN A 124 1.90 -4.46 13.65
N LEU A 125 2.01 -5.77 13.88
CA LEU A 125 2.40 -6.73 12.86
C LEU A 125 1.32 -6.86 11.78
N ALA A 126 1.71 -7.30 10.59
CA ALA A 126 0.77 -7.55 9.51
C ALA A 126 -0.21 -8.68 9.88
N ASP A 127 -1.48 -8.53 9.50
CA ASP A 127 -2.52 -9.55 9.67
C ASP A 127 -2.47 -10.61 8.56
N SER A 128 -2.06 -10.21 7.36
CA SER A 128 -1.89 -11.12 6.22
C SER A 128 -0.89 -10.59 5.21
N VAL A 129 -0.33 -11.52 4.46
CA VAL A 129 0.65 -11.28 3.39
C VAL A 129 0.11 -11.89 2.11
N ASN A 130 0.09 -11.09 1.05
CA ASN A 130 -0.41 -11.49 -0.25
C ASN A 130 0.57 -11.17 -1.36
N LEU A 131 0.57 -11.97 -2.43
CA LEU A 131 1.08 -11.48 -3.71
C LEU A 131 -0.03 -10.72 -4.42
N SER A 132 0.27 -9.49 -4.80
CA SER A 132 -0.64 -8.59 -5.49
C SER A 132 0.08 -7.96 -6.67
N VAL A 133 -0.57 -7.88 -7.83
CA VAL A 133 -0.02 -7.11 -8.96
C VAL A 133 -0.35 -5.63 -8.77
N PHE A 134 0.61 -4.77 -9.11
CA PHE A 134 0.48 -3.31 -8.96
C PHE A 134 -0.60 -2.71 -9.88
N ASN A 135 -0.92 -3.38 -10.99
CA ASN A 135 -1.95 -2.94 -11.95
C ASN A 135 -3.21 -3.81 -11.90
N HIS A 136 -4.34 -3.20 -12.28
CA HIS A 136 -5.73 -3.70 -12.16
C HIS A 136 -6.09 -5.00 -12.91
N TRP A 137 -5.14 -5.66 -13.58
CA TRP A 137 -5.40 -6.70 -14.58
C TRP A 137 -4.72 -8.03 -14.26
N LEU A 138 -5.14 -8.69 -13.18
CA LEU A 138 -4.93 -10.14 -13.07
C LEU A 138 -6.28 -10.85 -13.01
N SER A 139 -6.47 -11.78 -13.96
CA SER A 139 -7.48 -12.84 -13.92
C SER A 139 -7.23 -13.86 -12.81
N VAL A 140 -6.03 -13.84 -12.22
CA VAL A 140 -5.62 -14.67 -11.07
C VAL A 140 -5.56 -13.72 -9.87
N GLY A 141 -6.64 -13.66 -9.09
CA GLY A 141 -6.75 -12.73 -7.96
C GLY A 141 -5.58 -12.84 -6.96
N PRO A 142 -5.48 -11.92 -5.99
CA PRO A 142 -4.37 -11.89 -5.05
C PRO A 142 -4.20 -13.25 -4.36
N ILE A 143 -2.97 -13.78 -4.32
CA ILE A 143 -2.70 -15.02 -3.59
C ILE A 143 -2.46 -14.67 -2.14
N GLU A 144 -3.14 -15.33 -1.21
CA GLU A 144 -2.76 -15.30 0.19
C GLU A 144 -1.57 -16.23 0.44
N LEU A 145 -0.44 -15.65 0.86
CA LEU A 145 0.77 -16.39 1.21
C LEU A 145 0.76 -16.79 2.68
N TRP A 146 0.32 -15.89 3.56
CA TRP A 146 0.28 -16.10 5.00
C TRP A 146 -0.80 -15.23 5.66
N ASN A 147 -1.30 -15.65 6.82
CA ASN A 147 -2.13 -14.84 7.70
C ASN A 147 -1.82 -15.14 9.17
N LYS A 148 -2.19 -14.22 10.07
CA LYS A 148 -1.91 -14.29 11.52
C LYS A 148 -2.46 -15.52 12.25
N LYS A 149 -3.36 -16.28 11.64
CA LYS A 149 -3.92 -17.52 12.22
C LYS A 149 -3.07 -18.74 11.85
N SER A 150 -2.06 -18.57 11.01
CA SER A 150 -1.13 -19.61 10.56
C SER A 150 0.24 -19.45 11.21
N VAL A 151 0.92 -20.57 11.47
CA VAL A 151 2.35 -20.57 11.81
C VAL A 151 3.12 -20.08 10.58
N TYR A 152 4.12 -19.22 10.78
CA TYR A 152 4.97 -18.80 9.68
C TYR A 152 5.98 -19.89 9.34
N GLU A 153 5.90 -20.40 8.11
CA GLU A 153 6.88 -21.31 7.53
C GLU A 153 7.21 -20.87 6.09
N PHE A 154 8.46 -20.50 5.85
CA PHE A 154 8.83 -19.95 4.54
C PHE A 154 8.72 -20.99 3.40
N GLU A 155 8.90 -22.27 3.70
CA GLU A 155 8.71 -23.34 2.71
C GLU A 155 7.24 -23.49 2.28
N GLU A 156 6.27 -23.22 3.17
CA GLU A 156 4.85 -23.17 2.78
C GLU A 156 4.58 -22.00 1.82
N ILE A 157 5.19 -20.83 2.07
CA ILE A 157 5.09 -19.67 1.17
C ILE A 157 5.65 -20.03 -0.20
N LYS A 158 6.84 -20.65 -0.26
CA LYS A 158 7.42 -21.12 -1.53
C LYS A 158 6.49 -22.10 -2.23
N SER A 159 5.97 -23.09 -1.51
CA SER A 159 5.07 -24.11 -2.07
C SER A 159 3.83 -23.48 -2.71
N LYS A 160 3.20 -22.50 -2.06
CA LYS A 160 2.05 -21.76 -2.61
C LYS A 160 2.39 -21.03 -3.91
N ILE A 161 3.58 -20.42 -4.00
CA ILE A 161 4.04 -19.73 -5.20
C ILE A 161 4.34 -20.72 -6.33
N HIS A 162 5.09 -21.79 -6.06
CA HIS A 162 5.44 -22.82 -7.06
C HIS A 162 4.20 -23.53 -7.62
N SER A 163 3.13 -23.65 -6.83
CA SER A 163 1.86 -24.21 -7.30
C SER A 163 1.16 -23.35 -8.36
N ARG A 164 1.66 -22.14 -8.64
CA ARG A 164 1.12 -21.17 -9.60
C ARG A 164 2.23 -20.60 -10.49
N PRO A 165 2.70 -21.36 -11.50
CA PRO A 165 3.81 -20.95 -12.37
C PRO A 165 3.59 -19.60 -13.06
N GLU A 166 2.33 -19.25 -13.35
CA GLU A 166 1.93 -17.98 -13.97
C GLU A 166 2.14 -16.75 -13.07
N ILE A 167 2.36 -16.98 -11.78
CA ILE A 167 2.70 -15.95 -10.78
C ILE A 167 4.19 -16.01 -10.47
N GLU A 168 4.76 -17.21 -10.33
CA GLU A 168 6.21 -17.36 -10.13
C GLU A 168 7.01 -16.66 -11.24
N THR A 169 6.53 -16.74 -12.49
CA THR A 169 7.08 -15.99 -13.61
C THR A 169 5.96 -15.45 -14.50
N THR A 170 5.88 -14.13 -14.66
CA THR A 170 4.83 -13.49 -15.45
C THR A 170 5.37 -12.43 -16.39
N SER A 171 4.79 -12.31 -17.59
CA SER A 171 5.01 -11.15 -18.48
C SER A 171 3.99 -10.04 -18.23
N LEU A 172 3.12 -10.22 -17.23
CA LEU A 172 2.14 -9.21 -16.83
C LEU A 172 2.82 -8.15 -15.96
N ASN A 173 2.05 -7.24 -15.39
CA ASN A 173 2.58 -6.11 -14.64
C ASN A 173 3.37 -6.55 -13.39
N TYR A 174 4.18 -5.62 -12.88
CA TYR A 174 4.97 -5.79 -11.66
C TYR A 174 4.14 -6.34 -10.50
N GLN A 175 4.70 -7.30 -9.74
CA GLN A 175 4.08 -7.86 -8.54
C GLN A 175 4.72 -7.26 -7.28
N GLY A 176 3.91 -7.05 -6.27
CA GLY A 176 4.31 -6.61 -4.94
C GLY A 176 3.84 -7.57 -3.87
N LEU A 177 4.63 -7.64 -2.80
CA LEU A 177 4.25 -8.33 -1.59
C LEU A 177 3.41 -7.37 -0.75
N PHE A 178 2.11 -7.61 -0.69
CA PHE A 178 1.16 -6.75 -0.01
C PHE A 178 0.92 -7.22 1.42
N PHE A 179 1.35 -6.40 2.36
CA PHE A 179 1.13 -6.58 3.79
C PHE A 179 -0.12 -5.81 4.20
N ARG A 180 -1.05 -6.51 4.81
CA ARG A 180 -2.37 -6.01 5.17
C ARG A 180 -2.50 -5.95 6.68
N PHE A 181 -3.08 -4.88 7.19
CA PHE A 181 -3.21 -4.64 8.63
C PHE A 181 -4.66 -4.33 9.00
N ASN A 182 -5.07 -4.77 10.18
CA ASN A 182 -6.44 -4.64 10.69
C ASN A 182 -7.51 -5.18 9.73
N VAL A 183 -7.24 -6.32 9.08
CA VAL A 183 -8.15 -6.95 8.09
C VAL A 183 -9.50 -7.31 8.72
N ASP A 184 -9.48 -7.70 9.99
CA ASP A 184 -10.68 -8.12 10.73
C ASP A 184 -11.38 -6.94 11.45
N GLY A 185 -10.86 -5.71 11.36
CA GLY A 185 -11.42 -4.54 12.07
C GLY A 185 -11.39 -4.63 13.60
N LYS A 186 -10.48 -5.46 14.16
CA LYS A 186 -10.38 -5.67 15.61
C LYS A 186 -9.69 -4.51 16.33
N SER A 187 -8.83 -3.79 15.62
CA SER A 187 -8.12 -2.63 16.13
C SER A 187 -8.86 -1.37 15.72
N ASN A 188 -8.97 -0.40 16.61
CA ASN A 188 -9.52 0.92 16.26
C ASN A 188 -8.63 1.58 15.21
N GLY A 189 -9.18 1.95 14.06
CA GLY A 189 -8.48 2.59 12.95
C GLY A 189 -8.82 1.92 11.61
N PRO A 190 -8.48 2.54 10.48
CA PRO A 190 -8.83 1.99 9.18
C PRO A 190 -8.07 0.70 8.88
N TYR A 191 -8.59 -0.03 7.90
CA TYR A 191 -7.78 -0.97 7.14
C TYR A 191 -6.70 -0.23 6.36
N TYR A 192 -5.47 -0.75 6.38
CA TYR A 192 -4.36 -0.22 5.61
C TYR A 192 -3.45 -1.34 5.13
N GLY A 193 -2.60 -1.03 4.17
CA GLY A 193 -1.57 -1.96 3.75
C GLY A 193 -0.37 -1.29 3.12
N ILE A 194 0.74 -2.01 3.08
CA ILE A 194 1.95 -1.58 2.38
C ILE A 194 2.40 -2.68 1.41
N LYS A 195 2.68 -2.29 0.17
CA LYS A 195 3.27 -3.17 -0.85
C LYS A 195 4.77 -2.94 -0.87
N THR A 196 5.55 -4.01 -0.83
CA THR A 196 7.00 -3.98 -0.97
C THR A 196 7.46 -4.73 -2.22
N PRO A 197 8.69 -4.51 -2.68
CA PRO A 197 9.25 -5.25 -3.79
C PRO A 197 9.39 -6.75 -3.55
N CYS A 198 9.00 -7.59 -4.52
CA CYS A 198 9.10 -9.05 -4.37
C CYS A 198 9.60 -9.80 -5.59
N CYS A 199 9.87 -9.10 -6.69
CA CYS A 199 10.27 -9.68 -7.96
C CYS A 199 11.53 -9.01 -8.51
N ASN A 200 12.15 -9.67 -9.47
CA ASN A 200 13.18 -9.10 -10.35
C ASN A 200 12.68 -9.12 -11.80
N LYS A 201 13.10 -8.14 -12.59
CA LYS A 201 12.86 -8.13 -14.02
C LYS A 201 13.95 -8.93 -14.75
N VAL A 202 13.55 -9.97 -15.49
CA VAL A 202 14.44 -10.80 -16.32
C VAL A 202 13.91 -10.76 -17.75
N GLY A 203 14.53 -9.91 -18.58
CA GLY A 203 14.00 -9.59 -19.92
C GLY A 203 12.62 -8.94 -19.84
N GLU A 204 11.63 -9.51 -20.52
CA GLU A 204 10.24 -9.05 -20.52
C GLU A 204 9.38 -9.67 -19.41
N LYS A 205 9.99 -10.45 -18.51
CA LYS A 205 9.27 -11.20 -17.46
C LYS A 205 9.67 -10.74 -16.07
N TRP A 206 8.69 -10.70 -15.18
CA TRP A 206 8.88 -10.62 -13.74
C TRP A 206 9.01 -12.02 -13.17
N THR A 207 10.05 -12.24 -12.38
CA THR A 207 10.27 -13.50 -11.67
C THR A 207 10.32 -13.23 -10.17
N ILE A 208 9.65 -14.06 -9.39
CA ILE A 208 9.66 -13.97 -7.93
C ILE A 208 11.10 -14.03 -7.41
N ASP A 209 11.44 -13.11 -6.52
CA ASP A 209 12.68 -13.15 -5.75
C ASP A 209 12.38 -13.64 -4.34
N TYR A 210 12.64 -14.93 -4.10
CA TYR A 210 12.43 -15.55 -2.80
C TYR A 210 13.24 -14.90 -1.68
N LYS A 211 14.42 -14.31 -1.96
CA LYS A 211 15.20 -13.61 -0.93
C LYS A 211 14.50 -12.31 -0.54
N LYS A 212 13.97 -11.54 -1.50
CA LYS A 212 13.17 -10.35 -1.21
C LYS A 212 11.92 -10.72 -0.42
N ILE A 213 11.20 -11.79 -0.80
CA ILE A 213 10.01 -12.24 -0.07
C ILE A 213 10.36 -12.62 1.37
N ASP A 214 11.38 -13.44 1.60
CA ASP A 214 11.79 -13.85 2.94
C ASP A 214 12.16 -12.64 3.80
N TYR A 215 13.01 -11.77 3.26
CA TYR A 215 13.45 -10.54 3.91
C TYR A 215 12.27 -9.66 4.34
N TRP A 216 11.39 -9.29 3.40
CA TRP A 216 10.26 -8.42 3.70
C TRP A 216 9.26 -9.08 4.65
N THR A 217 9.02 -10.39 4.50
CA THR A 217 8.08 -11.07 5.38
C THR A 217 8.60 -11.11 6.81
N LYS A 218 9.88 -11.45 7.02
CA LYS A 218 10.49 -11.43 8.36
C LYS A 218 10.48 -10.03 8.97
N LEU A 219 10.84 -9.02 8.19
CA LEU A 219 10.84 -7.63 8.65
C LEU A 219 9.44 -7.16 9.08
N MET A 220 8.40 -7.49 8.30
CA MET A 220 7.03 -7.03 8.55
C MET A 220 6.28 -7.85 9.61
N LEU A 221 6.79 -9.05 9.94
CA LEU A 221 6.26 -9.93 10.98
C LEU A 221 7.15 -9.96 12.24
N GLU A 222 8.25 -9.20 12.27
CA GLU A 222 9.25 -9.17 13.36
C GLU A 222 9.80 -10.58 13.71
N LEU A 223 10.20 -11.35 12.68
CA LEU A 223 10.74 -12.71 12.78
C LEU A 223 12.26 -12.79 12.59
#